data_AF-A0A6I6ECA3-F1
#
_entry.id   AF-A0A6I6ECA3-F1
#
_cell.length_a   1.000
_cell.length_b   1.000
_cell.length_c   1.000
_cell.angle_alpha   90.00
_cell.angle_beta   90.00
_cell.angle_gamma   90.00
#
_symmetry.space_group_name_H-M   'P 1'
#
loop_
_entity.id
_entity.type
_entity.pdbx_description
1 polymer ?
#
loop_
_entity_poly.entity_id
_entity_poly.type
_entity_poly.pdbx_seq_one_letter_code
_entity_poly.pdbx_strand_id
1 'polypeptide(L)'
;MVSHPAKVLPAIEAALTNLKEDIRSWGEMRGRLKAGQDLISFNPHVSGPGAEDLPDSPAGFRFWEMEDEDSYSTFMENLAIQLDMLELSPEEYQKLPPGYGVVRYVLRFETHCKFSSWLALENVGPDDMALVRQNYRKVGLESEAEALERAETAWYAANGHEGSGYEAASEAYNSGDNAFRDEDERWFRLLDILRNESWWLDREVPNPSVRP
;
A
#
# COMPACT_ATOMS: atom_id res chain seq x y z
N MET A 1 -22.74 -48.74 -9.46
CA MET A 1 -23.07 -47.66 -8.51
C MET A 1 -23.27 -46.39 -9.31
N VAL A 2 -24.53 -46.01 -9.55
CA VAL A 2 -24.84 -44.78 -10.30
C VAL A 2 -24.83 -43.62 -9.31
N SER A 3 -23.77 -42.83 -9.37
CA SER A 3 -23.65 -41.55 -8.67
C SER A 3 -24.93 -40.73 -8.92
N HIS A 4 -25.63 -40.36 -7.85
CA HIS A 4 -26.95 -39.74 -7.91
C HIS A 4 -26.86 -38.30 -8.47
N PRO A 5 -27.50 -37.99 -9.62
CA PRO A 5 -27.52 -36.64 -10.20
C PRO A 5 -28.16 -35.59 -9.27
N ALA A 6 -28.93 -36.02 -8.27
CA ALA A 6 -29.59 -35.15 -7.28
C ALA A 6 -28.63 -34.37 -6.37
N LYS A 7 -27.36 -34.79 -6.24
CA LYS A 7 -26.35 -34.05 -5.44
C LYS A 7 -25.50 -33.10 -6.27
N VAL A 8 -25.53 -33.22 -7.61
CA VAL A 8 -24.68 -32.44 -8.51
C VAL A 8 -25.30 -31.09 -8.81
N LEU A 9 -26.63 -31.00 -8.93
CA LEU A 9 -27.33 -29.74 -9.20
C LEU A 9 -27.08 -28.66 -8.13
N PRO A 10 -27.23 -28.94 -6.82
CA PRO A 10 -27.03 -27.93 -5.78
C PRO A 10 -25.58 -27.41 -5.72
N ALA A 11 -24.60 -28.27 -6.01
CA ALA A 11 -23.19 -27.87 -6.04
C ALA A 11 -22.88 -26.95 -7.23
N ILE A 12 -23.50 -27.20 -8.39
CA ILE A 12 -23.38 -26.34 -9.57
C ILE A 12 -24.06 -24.98 -9.32
N GLU A 13 -25.22 -24.97 -8.68
CA GLU A 13 -25.93 -23.72 -8.34
C GLU A 13 -25.12 -22.86 -7.36
N ALA A 14 -24.48 -23.46 -6.36
CA ALA A 14 -23.57 -22.77 -5.44
C ALA A 14 -22.34 -22.20 -6.17
N ALA A 15 -21.70 -22.98 -7.04
CA ALA A 15 -20.54 -22.53 -7.81
C ALA A 15 -20.89 -21.37 -8.77
N LEU A 16 -22.06 -21.42 -9.41
CA LEU A 16 -22.56 -20.34 -10.27
C LEU A 16 -22.93 -19.08 -9.48
N THR A 17 -23.34 -19.23 -8.23
CA THR A 17 -23.64 -18.10 -7.34
C THR A 17 -22.34 -17.42 -6.93
N ASN A 18 -21.35 -18.18 -6.47
CA ASN A 18 -20.02 -17.66 -6.13
C ASN A 18 -19.37 -16.95 -7.32
N LEU A 19 -19.40 -17.57 -8.52
CA LEU A 19 -18.86 -16.95 -9.73
C LEU A 19 -19.54 -15.62 -10.08
N LYS A 20 -20.84 -15.48 -9.82
CA LYS A 20 -21.56 -14.21 -10.05
C LYS A 20 -21.20 -13.15 -9.03
N GLU A 21 -20.94 -13.54 -7.79
CA GLU A 21 -20.47 -12.62 -6.74
C GLU A 21 -19.03 -12.17 -7.03
N ASP A 22 -18.17 -13.09 -7.46
CA ASP A 22 -16.82 -12.78 -7.91
C ASP A 22 -16.86 -11.78 -9.08
N ILE A 23 -17.64 -12.05 -10.14
CA ILE A 23 -17.78 -11.14 -11.29
C ILE A 23 -18.28 -9.75 -10.87
N ARG A 24 -19.19 -9.67 -9.89
CA ARG A 24 -19.71 -8.39 -9.37
C ARG A 24 -18.63 -7.63 -8.60
N SER A 25 -17.94 -8.31 -7.68
CA SER A 25 -16.80 -7.76 -6.93
C SER A 25 -15.71 -7.24 -7.87
N TRP A 26 -15.38 -8.02 -8.90
CA TRP A 26 -14.46 -7.61 -9.97
C TRP A 26 -14.94 -6.36 -10.74
N GLY A 27 -16.24 -6.26 -11.02
CA GLY A 27 -16.83 -5.08 -11.67
C GLY A 27 -16.77 -3.82 -10.80
N GLU A 28 -17.07 -3.94 -9.51
CA GLU A 28 -17.04 -2.85 -8.53
C GLU A 28 -15.60 -2.39 -8.26
N MET A 29 -14.68 -3.33 -8.08
CA MET A 29 -13.24 -3.07 -7.95
C MET A 29 -12.71 -2.36 -9.19
N ARG A 30 -13.04 -2.84 -10.40
CA ARG A 30 -12.65 -2.17 -11.66
C ARG A 30 -13.22 -0.75 -11.76
N GLY A 31 -14.42 -0.53 -11.23
CA GLY A 31 -15.01 0.81 -11.08
C GLY A 31 -14.22 1.70 -10.12
N ARG A 32 -13.78 1.17 -8.97
CA ARG A 32 -12.98 1.90 -7.95
C ARG A 32 -11.55 2.16 -8.42
N LEU A 33 -10.93 1.21 -9.12
CA LEU A 33 -9.62 1.36 -9.76
C LEU A 33 -9.68 2.42 -10.86
N LYS A 34 -10.75 2.45 -11.67
CA LYS A 34 -10.96 3.50 -12.67
C LYS A 34 -11.13 4.88 -12.03
N ALA A 35 -11.88 4.97 -10.92
CA ALA A 35 -12.00 6.24 -10.18
C ALA A 35 -10.66 6.70 -9.59
N GLY A 36 -9.85 5.78 -9.07
CA GLY A 36 -8.47 6.07 -8.65
C GLY A 36 -7.59 6.51 -9.82
N GLN A 37 -7.72 5.87 -10.98
CA GLN A 37 -6.99 6.21 -12.20
C GLN A 37 -7.40 7.57 -12.80
N ASP A 38 -8.69 7.94 -12.72
CA ASP A 38 -9.18 9.25 -13.12
C ASP A 38 -8.71 10.36 -12.15
N LEU A 39 -8.56 10.04 -10.85
CA LEU A 39 -7.93 10.91 -9.84
C LEU A 39 -6.43 11.11 -10.08
N ILE A 40 -5.74 10.07 -10.56
CA ILE A 40 -4.33 10.07 -10.97
C ILE A 40 -4.22 10.39 -12.48
N SER A 41 -5.07 11.29 -13.00
CA SER A 41 -4.87 11.79 -14.36
C SER A 41 -3.58 12.62 -14.38
N PHE A 42 -2.50 11.89 -14.70
CA PHE A 42 -1.15 12.28 -15.07
C PHE A 42 -0.90 13.79 -15.06
N ASN A 43 0.00 14.24 -14.19
CA ASN A 43 0.66 15.52 -14.38
C ASN A 43 1.69 15.36 -15.53
N PRO A 44 1.44 15.89 -16.74
CA PRO A 44 2.29 15.68 -17.91
C PRO A 44 3.66 16.38 -17.81
N HIS A 45 3.93 17.05 -16.68
CA HIS A 45 5.19 17.76 -16.44
C HIS A 45 6.22 16.95 -15.64
N VAL A 46 5.89 15.72 -15.22
CA VAL A 46 6.87 14.82 -14.58
C VAL A 46 7.66 14.09 -15.68
N SER A 47 8.64 14.79 -16.26
CA SER A 47 9.62 14.19 -17.19
C SER A 47 10.75 13.52 -16.39
N GLY A 48 10.44 12.41 -15.73
CA GLY A 48 11.44 11.55 -15.08
C GLY A 48 12.00 10.49 -16.04
N PRO A 49 13.15 9.87 -15.73
CA PRO A 49 13.59 8.64 -16.39
C PRO A 49 12.46 7.59 -16.36
N GLY A 50 12.17 6.93 -17.49
CA GLY A 50 11.07 5.96 -17.61
C GLY A 50 9.69 6.58 -17.91
N ALA A 51 9.56 7.91 -18.00
CA ALA A 51 8.30 8.56 -18.39
C ALA A 51 7.90 8.25 -19.85
N GLU A 52 8.87 7.88 -20.69
CA GLU A 52 8.67 7.49 -22.08
C GLU A 52 8.02 6.10 -22.25
N ASP A 53 8.04 5.27 -21.21
CA ASP A 53 7.37 3.96 -21.16
C ASP A 53 5.97 4.03 -20.51
N LEU A 54 5.55 5.21 -20.05
CA LEU A 54 4.21 5.42 -19.50
C LEU A 54 3.21 5.61 -20.66
N PRO A 55 2.09 4.86 -20.69
CA PRO A 55 1.17 4.93 -21.82
C PRO A 55 0.40 6.25 -21.89
N ASP A 56 0.20 6.74 -23.11
CA ASP A 56 -0.48 8.00 -23.45
C ASP A 56 -1.96 8.11 -23.02
N SER A 57 -2.55 7.05 -22.46
CA SER A 57 -3.97 7.01 -22.09
C SER A 57 -4.21 6.27 -20.76
N PRO A 58 -4.98 6.88 -19.83
CA PRO A 58 -5.42 6.20 -18.61
C PRO A 58 -6.40 5.07 -18.90
N ALA A 59 -7.03 5.01 -20.08
CA ALA A 59 -7.92 3.91 -20.42
C ALA A 59 -7.11 2.64 -20.75
N GLY A 60 -6.91 1.79 -19.75
CA GLY A 60 -6.31 0.45 -19.92
C GLY A 60 -4.90 0.29 -19.36
N PHE A 61 -4.31 1.33 -18.76
CA PHE A 61 -3.06 1.18 -18.03
C PHE A 61 -3.27 0.35 -16.77
N ARG A 62 -2.48 -0.71 -16.63
CA ARG A 62 -2.49 -1.67 -15.53
C ARG A 62 -1.08 -1.70 -14.97
N PHE A 63 -0.79 -0.83 -14.00
CA PHE A 63 0.55 -0.72 -13.42
C PHE A 63 1.04 -2.05 -12.84
N TRP A 64 0.12 -2.93 -12.40
CA TRP A 64 0.43 -4.29 -11.94
C TRP A 64 0.87 -5.27 -13.05
N GLU A 65 0.79 -4.89 -14.32
CA GLU A 65 1.28 -5.66 -15.47
C GLU A 65 2.64 -5.16 -16.00
N MET A 66 3.26 -4.17 -15.35
CA MET A 66 4.59 -3.69 -15.74
C MET A 66 5.63 -4.78 -15.47
N GLU A 67 6.32 -5.23 -16.53
CA GLU A 67 7.34 -6.30 -16.44
C GLU A 67 8.69 -5.78 -15.93
N ASP A 68 9.01 -4.50 -16.20
CA ASP A 68 10.26 -3.88 -15.76
C ASP A 68 10.15 -3.39 -14.31
N GLU A 69 10.99 -3.95 -13.43
CA GLU A 69 10.95 -3.68 -11.99
C GLU A 69 11.34 -2.24 -11.65
N ASP A 70 12.32 -1.67 -12.36
CA ASP A 70 12.79 -0.31 -12.13
C ASP A 70 11.72 0.72 -12.51
N SER A 71 11.06 0.51 -13.66
CA SER A 71 9.93 1.31 -14.11
C SER A 71 8.73 1.18 -13.16
N TYR A 72 8.43 -0.04 -12.69
CA TYR A 72 7.36 -0.24 -11.70
C TYR A 72 7.67 0.47 -10.39
N SER A 73 8.88 0.33 -9.86
CA SER A 73 9.34 1.02 -8.66
C SER A 73 9.20 2.53 -8.81
N THR A 74 9.68 3.08 -9.92
CA THR A 74 9.60 4.51 -10.24
C THR A 74 8.14 4.99 -10.35
N PHE A 75 7.27 4.19 -10.97
CA PHE A 75 5.83 4.50 -11.03
C PHE A 75 5.21 4.55 -9.64
N MET A 76 5.53 3.58 -8.77
CA MET A 76 4.97 3.49 -7.41
C MET A 76 5.47 4.62 -6.49
N GLU A 77 6.75 5.02 -6.60
CA GLU A 77 7.27 6.23 -5.93
C GLU A 77 6.49 7.48 -6.35
N ASN A 78 6.30 7.67 -7.66
CA ASN A 78 5.54 8.81 -8.19
C ASN A 78 4.08 8.80 -7.75
N LEU A 79 3.44 7.62 -7.73
CA LEU A 79 2.08 7.47 -7.26
C LEU A 79 1.95 7.86 -5.79
N ALA A 80 2.90 7.45 -4.93
CA ALA A 80 2.92 7.83 -3.53
C ALA A 80 2.98 9.35 -3.34
N ILE A 81 3.84 10.03 -4.11
CA ILE A 81 3.95 11.49 -4.12
C ILE A 81 2.64 12.15 -4.56
N GLN A 82 2.03 11.65 -5.64
CA GLN A 82 0.79 12.23 -6.15
C GLN A 82 -0.37 12.06 -5.16
N LEU A 83 -0.50 10.90 -4.52
CA LEU A 83 -1.53 10.68 -3.49
C LEU A 83 -1.36 11.65 -2.32
N ASP A 84 -0.13 11.84 -1.85
CA ASP A 84 0.20 12.81 -0.79
C ASP A 84 -0.27 14.23 -1.15
N MET A 85 -0.03 14.66 -2.41
CA MET A 85 -0.44 15.98 -2.91
C MET A 85 -1.95 16.17 -3.10
N LEU A 86 -2.75 15.10 -3.14
CA LEU A 86 -4.21 15.23 -3.32
C LEU A 86 -4.92 15.75 -2.06
N GLU A 87 -4.24 15.74 -0.90
CA GLU A 87 -4.79 16.22 0.39
C GLU A 87 -6.20 15.67 0.71
N LEU A 88 -6.50 14.43 0.29
CA LEU A 88 -7.81 13.83 0.52
C LEU A 88 -8.09 13.71 2.02
N SER A 89 -9.34 13.90 2.41
CA SER A 89 -9.79 13.64 3.77
C SER A 89 -9.66 12.15 4.13
N PRO A 90 -9.57 11.80 5.43
CA PRO A 90 -9.57 10.41 5.87
C PRO A 90 -10.74 9.58 5.31
N GLU A 91 -11.94 10.18 5.19
CA GLU A 91 -13.13 9.53 4.63
C GLU A 91 -13.02 9.29 3.11
N GLU A 92 -12.34 10.17 2.39
CA GLU A 92 -12.06 9.98 0.96
C GLU A 92 -11.02 8.89 0.72
N TYR A 93 -9.98 8.84 1.56
CA TYR A 93 -8.99 7.76 1.52
C TYR A 93 -9.59 6.37 1.74
N GLN A 94 -10.57 6.24 2.63
CA GLN A 94 -11.28 4.98 2.87
C GLN A 94 -12.08 4.48 1.66
N LYS A 95 -12.39 5.36 0.68
CA LYS A 95 -13.11 4.97 -0.53
C LYS A 95 -12.18 4.36 -1.58
N LEU A 96 -10.87 4.65 -1.49
CA LEU A 96 -9.86 4.11 -2.40
C LEU A 96 -9.68 2.60 -2.20
N PRO A 97 -9.16 1.88 -3.21
CA PRO A 97 -8.81 0.46 -3.07
C PRO A 97 -7.79 0.23 -1.93
N PRO A 98 -7.84 -0.90 -1.21
CA PRO A 98 -7.05 -1.13 0.01
C PRO A 98 -5.54 -0.90 -0.12
N GLY A 99 -4.94 -1.19 -1.29
CA GLY A 99 -3.51 -0.97 -1.55
C GLY A 99 -3.08 0.49 -1.54
N TYR A 100 -3.99 1.44 -1.79
CA TYR A 100 -3.67 2.87 -1.86
C TYR A 100 -3.24 3.45 -0.51
N GLY A 101 -3.70 2.87 0.61
CA GLY A 101 -3.19 3.23 1.93
C GLY A 101 -1.71 2.88 2.08
N VAL A 102 -1.29 1.72 1.58
CA VAL A 102 0.12 1.32 1.62
C VAL A 102 0.96 2.22 0.71
N VAL A 103 0.48 2.54 -0.49
CA VAL A 103 1.18 3.46 -1.39
C VAL A 103 1.33 4.84 -0.77
N ARG A 104 0.23 5.44 -0.30
CA ARG A 104 0.24 6.80 0.27
C ARG A 104 1.02 6.89 1.56
N TYR A 105 0.84 5.97 2.51
CA TYR A 105 1.48 6.11 3.81
C TYR A 105 2.86 5.45 3.83
N VAL A 106 2.96 4.19 3.42
CA VAL A 106 4.20 3.42 3.55
C VAL A 106 5.22 3.82 2.49
N LEU A 107 4.87 3.74 1.19
CA LEU A 107 5.87 4.07 0.16
C LEU A 107 6.28 5.54 0.22
N ARG A 108 5.38 6.45 0.59
CA ARG A 108 5.73 7.87 0.80
C ARG A 108 6.71 8.06 1.94
N PHE A 109 6.52 7.35 3.06
CA PHE A 109 7.44 7.36 4.19
C PHE A 109 8.80 6.79 3.80
N GLU A 110 8.85 5.66 3.10
CA GLU A 110 10.10 5.09 2.58
C GLU A 110 10.83 6.07 1.65
N THR A 111 10.11 6.76 0.76
CA THR A 111 10.69 7.83 -0.07
C THR A 111 11.27 8.95 0.79
N HIS A 112 10.62 9.36 1.88
CA HIS A 112 11.22 10.31 2.83
C HIS A 112 12.47 9.76 3.50
N CYS A 113 12.50 8.48 3.89
CA CYS A 113 13.69 7.85 4.47
C CYS A 113 14.86 7.85 3.48
N LYS A 114 14.63 7.54 2.21
CA LYS A 114 15.64 7.56 1.15
C LYS A 114 16.30 8.92 0.97
N PHE A 115 15.55 10.01 1.11
CA PHE A 115 16.06 11.38 0.93
C PHE A 115 16.47 12.10 2.20
N SER A 116 15.91 11.73 3.36
CA SER A 116 16.06 12.49 4.61
C SER A 116 16.33 11.63 5.83
N SER A 117 16.46 10.31 5.67
CA SER A 117 16.68 9.35 6.74
C SER A 117 15.69 9.57 7.90
N TRP A 118 16.14 9.68 9.15
CA TRP A 118 15.26 9.84 10.31
C TRP A 118 14.47 11.15 10.37
N LEU A 119 14.86 12.19 9.61
CA LEU A 119 14.02 13.38 9.47
C LEU A 119 12.67 13.07 8.79
N ALA A 120 12.52 11.89 8.17
CA ALA A 120 11.23 11.39 7.70
C ALA A 120 10.16 11.37 8.80
N LEU A 121 10.54 11.09 10.05
CA LEU A 121 9.61 11.09 11.19
C LEU A 121 8.99 12.47 11.42
N GLU A 122 9.80 13.53 11.30
CA GLU A 122 9.31 14.91 11.40
C GLU A 122 8.50 15.34 10.19
N ASN A 123 8.96 14.97 8.99
CA ASN A 123 8.27 15.30 7.73
C ASN A 123 6.87 14.69 7.64
N VAL A 124 6.69 13.46 8.14
CA VAL A 124 5.39 12.78 8.15
C VAL A 124 4.56 13.22 9.36
N GLY A 125 5.17 13.40 10.52
CA GLY A 125 4.48 13.79 11.74
C GLY A 125 3.70 12.64 12.41
N PRO A 126 3.25 12.84 13.66
CA PRO A 126 2.79 11.75 14.53
C PRO A 126 1.46 11.11 14.08
N ASP A 127 0.54 11.91 13.54
CA ASP A 127 -0.77 11.42 13.11
C ASP A 127 -0.65 10.46 11.91
N ASP A 128 0.15 10.84 10.91
CA ASP A 128 0.39 10.00 9.74
C ASP A 128 1.35 8.85 10.05
N MET A 129 2.29 9.00 11.00
CA MET A 129 3.15 7.90 11.44
C MET A 129 2.36 6.73 12.06
N ALA A 130 1.26 7.01 12.76
CA ALA A 130 0.36 5.96 13.23
C ALA A 130 -0.25 5.17 12.06
N LEU A 131 -0.58 5.84 10.96
CA LEU A 131 -1.11 5.23 9.74
C LEU A 131 -0.02 4.48 8.95
N VAL A 132 1.22 4.97 8.94
CA VAL A 132 2.38 4.23 8.39
C VAL A 132 2.52 2.88 9.09
N ARG A 133 2.58 2.86 10.42
CA ARG A 133 2.67 1.61 11.21
C ARG A 133 1.48 0.71 10.97
N GLN A 134 0.26 1.25 10.96
CA GLN A 134 -0.93 0.45 10.70
C GLN A 134 -0.86 -0.25 9.33
N ASN A 135 -0.40 0.45 8.30
CA ASN A 135 -0.29 -0.11 6.96
C ASN A 135 0.83 -1.14 6.84
N TYR A 136 1.96 -0.95 7.53
CA TYR A 136 2.99 -2.01 7.66
C TYR A 136 2.43 -3.30 8.26
N ARG A 137 1.68 -3.21 9.36
CA ARG A 137 1.01 -4.38 9.97
C ARG A 137 0.02 -5.04 9.01
N LYS A 138 -0.76 -4.25 8.26
CA LYS A 138 -1.73 -4.76 7.27
C LYS A 138 -1.08 -5.62 6.18
N VAL A 139 0.17 -5.33 5.80
CA VAL A 139 0.91 -6.10 4.79
C VAL A 139 1.78 -7.21 5.41
N GLY A 140 1.65 -7.46 6.71
CA GLY A 140 2.38 -8.53 7.41
C GLY A 140 3.80 -8.17 7.83
N LEU A 141 4.15 -6.88 7.82
CA LEU A 141 5.46 -6.36 8.24
C LEU A 141 5.36 -5.85 9.69
N GLU A 142 4.95 -6.72 10.61
CA GLU A 142 4.70 -6.36 12.02
C GLU A 142 5.98 -5.89 12.72
N SER A 143 7.09 -6.60 12.53
CA SER A 143 8.38 -6.26 13.16
C SER A 143 8.93 -4.89 12.71
N GLU A 144 8.62 -4.48 11.48
CA GLU A 144 8.95 -3.14 10.98
C GLU A 144 8.11 -2.07 11.69
N ALA A 145 6.80 -2.28 11.79
CA ALA A 145 5.91 -1.36 12.48
C ALA A 145 6.32 -1.15 13.96
N GLU A 146 6.72 -2.23 14.64
CA GLU A 146 7.23 -2.17 16.01
C GLU A 146 8.58 -1.46 16.10
N ALA A 147 9.48 -1.67 15.13
CA ALA A 147 10.76 -0.98 15.08
C ALA A 147 10.59 0.53 14.87
N LEU A 148 9.68 0.94 13.98
CA LEU A 148 9.34 2.34 13.76
C LEU A 148 8.66 2.98 14.97
N GLU A 149 7.84 2.25 15.72
CA GLU A 149 7.22 2.74 16.95
C GLU A 149 8.28 3.09 18.01
N ARG A 150 9.32 2.25 18.16
CA ARG A 150 10.46 2.53 19.04
C ARG A 150 11.27 3.73 18.55
N ALA A 151 11.55 3.79 17.24
CA ALA A 151 12.32 4.88 16.64
C ALA A 151 11.61 6.24 16.82
N GLU A 152 10.30 6.30 16.53
CA GLU A 152 9.47 7.49 16.72
C GLU A 152 9.46 7.95 18.19
N THR A 153 9.26 7.01 19.11
CA THR A 153 9.26 7.30 20.55
C THR A 153 10.60 7.91 21.00
N ALA A 154 11.71 7.33 20.55
CA ALA A 154 13.05 7.81 20.87
C ALA A 154 13.34 9.18 20.23
N TRP A 155 12.92 9.39 18.98
CA TRP A 155 13.05 10.67 18.26
C TRP A 155 12.42 11.82 19.04
N TYR A 156 11.15 11.67 19.43
CA TYR A 156 10.44 12.72 20.16
C TYR A 156 10.91 12.87 21.61
N ALA A 157 11.36 11.79 22.26
CA ALA A 157 11.98 11.88 23.59
C ALA A 157 13.30 12.67 23.57
N ALA A 158 14.03 12.64 22.45
CA ALA A 158 15.26 13.41 22.24
C ALA A 158 15.01 14.86 21.75
N ASN A 159 13.76 15.33 21.76
CA ASN A 159 13.33 16.63 21.22
C ASN A 159 13.61 16.81 19.71
N GLY A 160 13.67 15.74 18.93
CA GLY A 160 13.50 15.77 17.47
C GLY A 160 14.35 16.77 16.69
N HIS A 161 15.61 16.98 17.06
CA HIS A 161 16.51 17.90 16.35
C HIS A 161 17.74 17.18 15.80
N GLU A 162 18.30 17.73 14.72
CA GLU A 162 19.49 17.22 14.03
C GLU A 162 20.62 16.87 15.03
N GLY A 163 21.13 15.63 14.93
CA GLY A 163 22.11 15.06 15.85
C GLY A 163 21.50 14.08 16.84
N SER A 164 21.02 14.56 17.99
CA SER A 164 20.57 13.67 19.09
C SER A 164 19.32 12.87 18.76
N GLY A 165 18.39 13.43 17.97
CA GLY A 165 17.21 12.69 17.52
C GLY A 165 17.59 11.54 16.57
N TYR A 166 18.54 11.80 15.67
CA TYR A 166 18.99 10.83 14.68
C TYR A 166 19.61 9.59 15.33
N GLU A 167 20.55 9.79 16.26
CA GLU A 167 21.21 8.69 16.96
C GLU A 167 20.20 7.90 17.80
N ALA A 168 19.32 8.58 18.54
CA ALA A 168 18.31 7.94 19.38
C ALA A 168 17.32 7.09 18.55
N ALA A 169 16.83 7.62 17.42
CA ALA A 169 15.93 6.89 16.54
C ALA A 169 16.63 5.67 15.91
N SER A 170 17.87 5.85 15.43
CA SER A 170 18.66 4.75 14.85
C SER A 170 18.93 3.64 15.86
N GLU A 171 19.35 3.98 17.08
CA GLU A 171 19.61 3.00 18.14
C GLU A 171 18.33 2.24 18.50
N ALA A 172 17.21 2.95 18.71
CA ALA A 172 15.93 2.36 19.07
C ALA A 172 15.33 1.47 17.96
N TYR A 173 15.50 1.86 16.69
CA TYR A 173 15.12 1.03 15.55
C TYR A 173 15.88 -0.30 15.55
N ASN A 174 17.19 -0.25 15.82
CA ASN A 174 18.09 -1.40 15.77
C ASN A 174 18.07 -2.28 17.04
N SER A 175 17.42 -1.85 18.12
CA SER A 175 17.49 -2.50 19.44
C SER A 175 16.71 -3.81 19.58
N GLY A 176 15.90 -4.17 18.59
CA GLY A 176 15.08 -5.39 18.60
C GLY A 176 15.18 -6.16 17.28
N ASP A 177 14.56 -7.33 17.26
CA ASP A 177 14.46 -8.12 16.04
C ASP A 177 13.61 -7.35 15.01
N ASN A 178 14.15 -7.20 13.81
CA ASN A 178 13.44 -6.65 12.66
C ASN A 178 13.93 -7.39 11.42
N ALA A 179 13.08 -8.27 10.88
CA ALA A 179 13.41 -9.09 9.72
C ALA A 179 13.50 -8.27 8.43
N PHE A 180 12.91 -7.08 8.41
CA PHE A 180 12.83 -6.20 7.24
C PHE A 180 13.67 -4.94 7.43
N ARG A 181 14.75 -5.02 8.22
CA ARG A 181 15.65 -3.89 8.51
C ARG A 181 16.34 -3.34 7.27
N ASP A 182 16.67 -4.23 6.33
CA ASP A 182 17.30 -3.87 5.06
C ASP A 182 16.29 -3.10 4.19
N GLU A 183 16.66 -1.88 3.80
CA GLU A 183 15.77 -0.96 3.08
C GLU A 183 15.43 -1.48 1.69
N ASP A 184 16.41 -2.03 0.96
CA ASP A 184 16.20 -2.56 -0.38
C ASP A 184 15.28 -3.80 -0.34
N GLU A 185 15.57 -4.75 0.56
CA GLU A 185 14.72 -5.94 0.74
C GLU A 185 13.28 -5.56 1.11
N ARG A 186 13.11 -4.62 2.05
CA ARG A 186 11.79 -4.13 2.48
C ARG A 186 11.06 -3.44 1.33
N TRP A 187 11.75 -2.59 0.57
CA TRP A 187 11.18 -1.88 -0.57
C TRP A 187 10.66 -2.85 -1.63
N PHE A 188 11.48 -3.80 -2.09
CA PHE A 188 11.05 -4.79 -3.08
C PHE A 188 9.95 -5.71 -2.54
N ARG A 189 9.95 -6.03 -1.24
CA ARG A 189 8.87 -6.78 -0.62
C ARG A 189 7.53 -6.02 -0.67
N LEU A 190 7.53 -4.71 -0.42
CA LEU A 190 6.34 -3.88 -0.52
C LEU A 190 5.81 -3.83 -1.96
N LEU A 191 6.70 -3.70 -2.95
CA LEU A 191 6.35 -3.72 -4.37
C LEU A 191 5.72 -5.06 -4.79
N ASP A 192 6.29 -6.19 -4.37
CA ASP A 192 5.73 -7.53 -4.62
C ASP A 192 4.30 -7.67 -4.06
N ILE A 193 4.08 -7.19 -2.83
CA ILE A 193 2.75 -7.21 -2.20
C ILE A 193 1.75 -6.33 -2.98
N LEU A 194 2.18 -5.15 -3.42
CA LEU A 194 1.35 -4.21 -4.19
C LEU A 194 1.01 -4.73 -5.59
N ARG A 195 1.90 -5.52 -6.20
CA ARG A 195 1.65 -6.16 -7.49
C ARG A 195 0.70 -7.36 -7.37
N ASN A 196 0.68 -8.04 -6.23
CA ASN A 196 -0.10 -9.24 -6.05
C ASN A 196 -1.56 -8.95 -5.67
N GLU A 197 -2.46 -8.99 -6.65
CA GLU A 197 -3.89 -8.72 -6.50
C GLU A 197 -4.58 -9.56 -5.41
N SER A 198 -4.16 -10.82 -5.22
CA SER A 198 -4.76 -11.71 -4.21
C SER A 198 -4.62 -11.20 -2.78
N TRP A 199 -3.56 -10.42 -2.48
CA TRP A 199 -3.37 -9.81 -1.17
C TRP A 199 -4.48 -8.83 -0.79
N TRP A 200 -5.08 -8.20 -1.80
CA TRP A 200 -6.10 -7.17 -1.61
C TRP A 200 -7.51 -7.73 -1.62
N LEU A 201 -7.72 -8.88 -2.28
CA LEU A 201 -9.02 -9.57 -2.36
C LEU A 201 -9.31 -10.39 -1.08
N ASP A 202 -8.33 -11.11 -0.54
CA ASP A 202 -8.55 -12.02 0.60
C ASP A 202 -8.62 -11.32 1.97
N ARG A 203 -8.35 -10.01 2.01
CA ARG A 203 -8.30 -9.21 3.24
C ARG A 203 -9.35 -8.11 3.28
N GLU A 204 -10.47 -8.26 2.57
CA GLU A 204 -11.62 -7.38 2.78
C GLU A 204 -11.93 -7.31 4.28
N VAL A 205 -11.75 -6.11 4.84
CA VAL A 205 -12.07 -5.81 6.22
C VAL A 205 -13.53 -6.17 6.43
N PRO A 206 -13.87 -7.05 7.40
CA PRO A 206 -15.27 -7.36 7.67
C PRO A 206 -16.03 -6.06 7.85
N ASN A 207 -17.06 -5.85 7.03
CA ASN A 207 -17.86 -4.65 7.08
C ASN A 207 -18.36 -4.44 8.52
N PRO A 208 -17.94 -3.38 9.24
CA PRO A 208 -18.25 -3.20 10.66
C PRO A 208 -19.74 -2.98 10.93
N SER A 209 -20.56 -2.85 9.88
CA SER A 209 -22.02 -2.72 9.97
C SER A 209 -22.77 -4.06 10.04
N VAL A 210 -22.09 -5.21 9.97
CA VAL A 210 -22.71 -6.52 10.22
C VAL A 210 -22.27 -7.04 11.59
N ARG A 211 -23.00 -6.61 12.64
CA ARG A 211 -23.02 -7.37 13.90
C ARG A 211 -24.12 -8.45 13.81
N PRO A 212 -23.87 -9.66 14.34
CA PRO A 212 -24.90 -10.69 14.46
C PRO A 212 -26.05 -10.26 15.38
#